data_AF-A0A2T7PFD7-F1
#
_entry.id   AF-A0A2T7PFD7-F1
#
_cell.length_a   1.000
_cell.length_b   1.000
_cell.length_c   1.000
_cell.angle_alpha   90.00
_cell.angle_beta   90.00
_cell.angle_gamma   90.00
#
_symmetry.space_group_name_H-M   'P 1'
#
loop_
_entity.id
_entity.type
_entity.pdbx_description
1 polymer ?
#
loop_
_entity_poly.entity_id
_entity_poly.type
_entity_poly.pdbx_seq_one_letter_code
_entity_poly.pdbx_strand_id
1 'polypeptide(L)'
;MVASSLTLDDMARSSGVNTNGLFLFQKLNLLSRAQVAMTGKDKYVFSSREINLGPGSQISACQLSMEADKITVAEGATVDLSAACNMASGKGYSGGNAGGSHAGEGGVTTEASKAGETYGDFRRPTTAGSGGRLTQPGGALNIKGITVTIAGTLRANGEDASYHKDITTGGASGGSIAVTADVLEMSGSVHATGGSGSSYGGGGGGGLVMFKYKTGGVYGQAIAEGGSATDPTKTGAAGLVYQEVGQGYQAYRKLMVSQSLTTPQVTRLVVPNDEVLTDVDQVHLSGAPILAFIPRQDPAPSLTVRFGMVTGDTQSTVQVDSGVRLSVLTQSSIRSDTAVFNSTFFVATGGVIDLPEMVIVKKDTALELCGGLSSRTRDMDIQEGDL
;
A
#
# COMPACT_ATOMS: atom_id res chain seq x y z
N MET A 1 35.20 -9.41 10.26
CA MET A 1 35.12 -8.25 11.17
C MET A 1 33.66 -8.11 11.56
N VAL A 2 33.35 -8.18 12.86
CA VAL A 2 31.97 -8.13 13.39
C VAL A 2 31.49 -6.67 13.37
N ALA A 3 30.28 -6.42 12.85
CA ALA A 3 29.69 -5.08 12.87
C ALA A 3 29.32 -4.68 14.31
N SER A 4 29.43 -3.38 14.64
CA SER A 4 28.90 -2.87 15.92
C SER A 4 27.37 -2.96 15.90
N SER A 5 26.79 -3.57 16.93
CA SER A 5 25.36 -3.88 16.99
C SER A 5 24.70 -3.40 18.29
N LEU A 6 23.45 -2.97 18.20
CA LEU A 6 22.50 -2.82 19.31
C LEU A 6 21.34 -3.79 19.10
N THR A 7 21.06 -4.64 20.07
CA THR A 7 19.94 -5.59 20.03
C THR A 7 18.93 -5.24 21.12
N LEU A 8 17.66 -5.18 20.77
CA LEU A 8 16.55 -4.82 21.65
C LEU A 8 15.51 -5.95 21.65
N ASP A 9 15.17 -6.45 22.83
CA ASP A 9 14.13 -7.46 23.03
C ASP A 9 12.78 -6.82 23.41
N ASP A 10 11.75 -7.65 23.59
CA ASP A 10 10.38 -7.22 23.91
C ASP A 10 10.26 -6.46 25.25
N MET A 11 11.27 -6.54 26.12
CA MET A 11 11.27 -5.89 27.44
C MET A 11 12.13 -4.62 27.46
N ALA A 12 12.96 -4.42 26.44
CA ALA A 12 13.87 -3.30 26.33
C ALA A 12 13.11 -1.96 26.22
N ARG A 13 13.58 -0.97 26.98
CA ARG A 13 13.02 0.38 27.05
C ARG A 13 14.02 1.34 27.68
N SER A 14 13.81 2.65 27.49
CA SER A 14 14.54 3.65 28.27
C SER A 14 14.15 3.61 29.75
N SER A 15 15.14 3.83 30.63
CA SER A 15 14.88 3.93 32.07
C SER A 15 13.95 5.10 32.38
N GLY A 16 13.02 4.91 33.32
CA GLY A 16 11.99 5.90 33.66
C GLY A 16 10.75 5.89 32.76
N VAL A 17 10.68 4.98 31.80
CA VAL A 17 9.51 4.77 30.92
C VAL A 17 8.81 3.46 31.28
N ASN A 18 7.47 3.48 31.34
CA ASN A 18 6.64 2.30 31.68
C ASN A 18 6.16 1.51 30.45
N THR A 19 6.41 2.03 29.24
CA THR A 19 6.07 1.40 27.97
C THR A 19 7.30 0.68 27.43
N ASN A 20 7.20 -0.65 27.25
CA ASN A 20 8.20 -1.42 26.53
C ASN A 20 8.33 -0.91 25.08
N GLY A 21 9.51 -1.07 24.48
CA GLY A 21 9.76 -0.63 23.10
C GLY A 21 9.94 0.87 22.91
N LEU A 22 9.70 1.71 23.93
CA LEU A 22 9.91 3.16 23.84
C LEU A 22 11.34 3.55 24.25
N PHE A 23 12.05 4.19 23.33
CA PHE A 23 13.40 4.69 23.51
C PHE A 23 13.47 6.19 23.29
N LEU A 24 14.02 6.88 24.29
CA LEU A 24 14.22 8.32 24.29
C LEU A 24 15.71 8.62 24.12
N PHE A 25 16.06 9.30 23.03
CA PHE A 25 17.42 9.76 22.77
C PHE A 25 17.43 11.28 22.63
N GLN A 26 18.57 11.91 22.88
CA GLN A 26 18.78 13.26 22.33
C GLN A 26 19.14 13.18 20.84
N LYS A 27 20.00 12.22 20.48
CA LYS A 27 20.45 11.94 19.13
C LYS A 27 20.75 10.44 18.99
N LEU A 28 20.32 9.85 17.88
CA LEU A 28 20.69 8.48 17.49
C LEU A 28 21.48 8.52 16.19
N ASN A 29 22.74 8.10 16.23
CA ASN A 29 23.61 8.03 15.05
C ASN A 29 24.05 6.59 14.82
N LEU A 30 23.61 5.99 13.72
CA LEU A 30 24.18 4.74 13.23
C LEU A 30 25.28 5.07 12.25
N LEU A 31 26.53 4.85 12.67
CA LEU A 31 27.70 5.04 11.82
C LEU A 31 27.81 3.92 10.78
N SER A 32 28.82 3.99 9.91
CA SER A 32 28.95 3.05 8.79
C SER A 32 28.91 1.60 9.26
N ARG A 33 28.04 0.81 8.63
CA ARG A 33 27.81 -0.63 8.91
C ARG A 33 27.29 -0.97 10.31
N ALA A 34 26.88 0.02 11.11
CA ALA A 34 26.25 -0.23 12.40
C ALA A 34 24.88 -0.91 12.22
N GLN A 35 24.54 -1.83 13.11
CA GLN A 35 23.31 -2.61 13.05
C GLN A 35 22.45 -2.37 14.30
N VAL A 36 21.14 -2.23 14.11
CA VAL A 36 20.16 -2.26 15.19
C VAL A 36 19.14 -3.33 14.87
N ALA A 37 18.94 -4.28 15.79
CA ALA A 37 17.97 -5.35 15.62
C ALA A 37 16.96 -5.35 16.77
N MET A 38 15.69 -5.22 16.45
CA MET A 38 14.58 -5.40 17.39
C MET A 38 14.02 -6.80 17.17
N THR A 39 14.28 -7.70 18.12
CA THR A 39 13.94 -9.13 17.97
C THR A 39 12.46 -9.38 18.21
N GLY A 40 11.83 -8.47 18.93
CA GLY A 40 10.42 -8.48 19.26
C GLY A 40 9.47 -8.25 18.09
N LYS A 41 8.21 -8.63 18.29
CA LYS A 41 7.14 -8.43 17.31
C LYS A 41 6.25 -7.23 17.62
N ASP A 42 6.32 -6.74 18.85
CA ASP A 42 5.64 -5.54 19.30
C ASP A 42 6.27 -4.27 18.70
N LYS A 43 5.57 -3.14 18.85
CA LYS A 43 5.98 -1.86 18.30
C LYS A 43 7.11 -1.24 19.11
N TYR A 44 8.20 -0.91 18.41
CA TYR A 44 9.29 -0.08 18.93
C TYR A 44 9.09 1.38 18.51
N VAL A 45 9.44 2.31 19.39
CA VAL A 45 9.37 3.76 19.15
C VAL A 45 10.70 4.39 19.51
N PHE A 46 11.36 4.96 18.51
CA PHE A 46 12.55 5.80 18.68
C PHE A 46 12.13 7.26 18.65
N SER A 47 12.15 7.92 19.80
CA SER A 47 11.90 9.36 19.94
C SER A 47 13.22 10.09 20.18
N SER A 48 13.56 11.02 19.30
CA SER A 48 14.85 11.75 19.34
C SER A 48 14.69 13.17 18.79
N ARG A 49 15.68 14.05 18.96
CA ARG A 49 15.74 15.28 18.12
C ARG A 49 16.27 14.96 16.73
N GLU A 50 17.21 14.03 16.65
CA GLU A 50 17.87 13.68 15.40
C GLU A 50 18.12 12.17 15.32
N ILE A 51 17.79 11.57 14.18
CA ILE A 51 18.09 10.18 13.84
C ILE A 51 18.85 10.17 12.52
N ASN A 52 20.10 9.69 12.55
CA ASN A 52 20.95 9.57 11.38
C ASN A 52 21.37 8.13 11.15
N LEU A 53 21.02 7.60 9.98
CA LEU A 53 21.46 6.32 9.48
C LEU A 53 22.53 6.57 8.41
N GLY A 54 23.80 6.37 8.77
CA GLY A 54 24.93 6.53 7.87
C GLY A 54 25.06 5.38 6.87
N PRO A 55 25.94 5.52 5.84
CA PRO A 55 26.05 4.54 4.77
C PRO A 55 26.33 3.11 5.25
N GLY A 56 25.54 2.16 4.76
CA GLY A 56 25.63 0.75 5.11
C GLY A 56 25.07 0.40 6.50
N SER A 57 24.57 1.37 7.27
CA SER A 57 23.86 1.05 8.52
C SER A 57 22.55 0.33 8.26
N GLN A 58 22.13 -0.52 9.20
CA GLN A 58 20.93 -1.34 9.07
C GLN A 58 20.09 -1.29 10.34
N ILE A 59 18.78 -1.15 10.17
CA ILE A 59 17.78 -1.36 11.24
C ILE A 59 16.85 -2.48 10.81
N SER A 60 16.59 -3.45 11.69
CA SER A 60 15.57 -4.48 11.48
C SER A 60 14.57 -4.56 12.63
N ALA A 61 13.30 -4.74 12.30
CA ALA A 61 12.18 -4.82 13.25
C ALA A 61 10.95 -5.46 12.59
N CYS A 62 9.99 -5.93 13.39
CA CYS A 62 8.63 -6.18 12.87
C CYS A 62 7.81 -4.87 12.81
N GLN A 63 7.90 -4.02 13.84
CA GLN A 63 7.14 -2.77 13.91
C GLN A 63 8.00 -1.66 14.52
N LEU A 64 8.17 -0.55 13.79
CA LEU A 64 9.03 0.56 14.19
C LEU A 64 8.38 1.92 13.90
N SER A 65 8.38 2.82 14.89
CA SER A 65 8.15 4.25 14.73
C SER A 65 9.44 5.02 14.97
N MET A 66 9.88 5.82 14.01
CA MET A 66 10.97 6.79 14.17
C MET A 66 10.38 8.19 14.20
N GLU A 67 10.52 8.88 15.33
CA GLU A 67 9.92 10.18 15.59
C GLU A 67 11.02 11.18 16.00
N ALA A 68 11.36 12.09 15.10
CA ALA A 68 12.39 13.09 15.37
C ALA A 68 12.25 14.35 14.54
N ASP A 69 12.81 15.47 15.02
CA ASP A 69 12.81 16.72 14.25
C ASP A 69 13.52 16.54 12.90
N LYS A 70 14.67 15.85 12.92
CA LYS A 70 15.43 15.52 11.71
C LYS A 70 15.70 14.02 11.60
N ILE A 71 15.34 13.43 10.46
CA ILE A 71 15.63 12.04 10.13
C ILE A 71 16.39 12.00 8.80
N THR A 72 17.53 11.31 8.78
CA THR A 72 18.32 11.11 7.57
C THR A 72 18.65 9.63 7.39
N VAL A 73 18.21 9.05 6.27
CA VAL A 73 18.58 7.71 5.82
C VAL A 73 19.51 7.88 4.62
N ALA A 74 20.82 7.81 4.87
CA ALA A 74 21.84 8.03 3.85
C ALA A 74 21.81 6.93 2.77
N GLU A 75 22.41 7.22 1.62
CA GLU A 75 22.60 6.22 0.56
C GLU A 75 23.31 4.97 1.11
N GLY A 76 22.80 3.80 0.72
CA GLY A 76 23.26 2.50 1.21
C GLY A 76 22.84 2.14 2.63
N ALA A 77 22.22 3.05 3.40
CA ALA A 77 21.57 2.68 4.65
C ALA A 77 20.24 1.96 4.38
N THR A 78 19.88 1.00 5.25
CA THR A 78 18.65 0.22 5.09
C THR A 78 17.84 0.17 6.39
N VAL A 79 16.54 0.39 6.28
CA VAL A 79 15.57 0.03 7.32
C VAL A 79 14.74 -1.11 6.75
N ASP A 80 14.99 -2.33 7.23
CA ASP A 80 14.44 -3.56 6.68
C ASP A 80 13.50 -4.26 7.65
N LEU A 81 12.20 -4.15 7.38
CA LEU A 81 11.14 -4.83 8.11
C LEU A 81 10.55 -5.97 7.27
N SER A 82 11.27 -6.45 6.25
CA SER A 82 10.81 -7.56 5.41
C SER A 82 10.84 -8.87 6.19
N ALA A 83 9.84 -9.73 5.97
CA ALA A 83 9.73 -11.05 6.60
C ALA A 83 9.94 -11.03 8.14
N ALA A 84 9.62 -9.91 8.80
CA ALA A 84 10.05 -9.67 10.16
C ALA A 84 8.99 -10.03 11.21
N CYS A 85 7.74 -10.24 10.80
CA CYS A 85 6.61 -10.50 11.69
C CYS A 85 6.26 -12.00 11.77
N ASN A 86 5.22 -12.37 12.54
CA ASN A 86 4.87 -13.77 12.74
C ASN A 86 4.26 -14.39 11.46
N MET A 87 4.61 -15.63 11.15
CA MET A 87 3.91 -16.44 10.14
C MET A 87 2.46 -16.68 10.56
N ALA A 88 1.60 -17.08 9.61
CA ALA A 88 0.20 -17.44 9.86
C ALA A 88 -0.54 -16.40 10.73
N SER A 89 -0.24 -15.11 10.49
CA SER A 89 -0.76 -13.99 11.26
C SER A 89 -1.25 -12.88 10.33
N GLY A 90 -1.94 -11.89 10.89
CA GLY A 90 -2.59 -10.81 10.14
C GLY A 90 -4.00 -11.17 9.69
N LYS A 91 -4.82 -10.14 9.42
CA LYS A 91 -6.24 -10.32 9.05
C LYS A 91 -6.43 -10.93 7.66
N GLY A 92 -5.44 -10.78 6.81
CA GLY A 92 -5.41 -11.30 5.45
C GLY A 92 -4.80 -12.70 5.33
N TYR A 93 -4.58 -13.40 6.45
CA TYR A 93 -4.25 -14.83 6.44
C TYR A 93 -5.53 -15.65 6.41
N SER A 94 -5.77 -16.39 5.32
CA SER A 94 -6.95 -17.23 5.13
C SER A 94 -6.69 -18.73 5.32
N GLY A 95 -5.45 -19.13 5.63
CA GLY A 95 -5.06 -20.53 5.72
C GLY A 95 -4.76 -21.20 4.37
N GLY A 96 -4.32 -22.45 4.42
CA GLY A 96 -4.02 -23.24 3.22
C GLY A 96 -2.85 -22.70 2.40
N ASN A 97 -3.07 -22.60 1.08
CA ASN A 97 -2.04 -22.29 0.08
C ASN A 97 -2.20 -20.89 -0.55
N ALA A 98 -3.20 -20.12 -0.11
CA ALA A 98 -3.43 -18.77 -0.60
C ALA A 98 -2.29 -17.83 -0.19
N GLY A 99 -2.06 -16.80 -1.00
CA GLY A 99 -1.17 -15.70 -0.62
C GLY A 99 -1.76 -14.88 0.52
N GLY A 100 -0.90 -14.35 1.40
CA GLY A 100 -1.32 -13.38 2.40
C GLY A 100 -1.89 -12.13 1.73
N SER A 101 -2.95 -11.54 2.30
CA SER A 101 -3.56 -10.30 1.79
C SER A 101 -3.22 -9.10 2.67
N HIS A 102 -3.14 -7.89 2.11
CA HIS A 102 -3.04 -6.65 2.88
C HIS A 102 -3.78 -5.53 2.16
N ALA A 103 -3.13 -4.72 1.32
CA ALA A 103 -3.82 -3.80 0.41
C ALA A 103 -4.20 -4.51 -0.89
N GLY A 104 -3.29 -5.32 -1.42
CA GLY A 104 -3.59 -6.29 -2.46
C GLY A 104 -4.20 -7.55 -1.88
N GLU A 105 -5.21 -8.08 -2.54
CA GLU A 105 -5.69 -9.45 -2.34
C GLU A 105 -4.57 -10.45 -2.71
N GLY A 106 -4.36 -11.46 -1.87
CA GLY A 106 -3.45 -12.55 -2.15
C GLY A 106 -4.03 -13.54 -3.17
N GLY A 107 -3.16 -14.22 -3.90
CA GLY A 107 -3.52 -15.21 -4.88
C GLY A 107 -4.33 -16.38 -4.31
N VAL A 108 -5.41 -16.73 -5.02
CA VAL A 108 -6.34 -17.82 -4.65
C VAL A 108 -5.95 -19.11 -5.36
N THR A 109 -5.87 -20.24 -4.64
CA THR A 109 -5.37 -21.50 -5.23
C THR A 109 -6.45 -22.54 -5.53
N THR A 110 -7.49 -22.60 -4.69
CA THR A 110 -8.64 -23.51 -4.78
C THR A 110 -9.87 -22.80 -4.20
N GLU A 111 -11.09 -23.26 -4.47
CA GLU A 111 -12.31 -22.66 -3.88
C GLU A 111 -12.31 -22.68 -2.34
N ALA A 112 -11.61 -23.64 -1.74
CA ALA A 112 -11.43 -23.75 -0.29
C ALA A 112 -10.34 -22.82 0.28
N SER A 113 -9.56 -22.14 -0.56
CA SER A 113 -8.47 -21.23 -0.17
C SER A 113 -8.69 -19.87 -0.81
N LYS A 114 -9.70 -19.13 -0.31
CA LYS A 114 -10.01 -17.76 -0.72
C LYS A 114 -8.91 -16.78 -0.29
N ALA A 115 -8.82 -15.64 -0.97
CA ALA A 115 -7.97 -14.54 -0.54
C ALA A 115 -8.42 -14.12 0.87
N GLY A 116 -7.47 -13.79 1.73
CA GLY A 116 -7.79 -13.21 3.03
C GLY A 116 -8.37 -11.81 2.88
N GLU A 117 -8.93 -11.29 3.97
CA GLU A 117 -9.42 -9.92 3.99
C GLU A 117 -8.28 -8.92 3.76
N THR A 118 -8.53 -7.90 2.96
CA THR A 118 -7.66 -6.74 2.82
C THR A 118 -7.97 -5.73 3.94
N TYR A 119 -6.95 -5.01 4.41
CA TYR A 119 -7.06 -4.15 5.59
C TYR A 119 -5.98 -3.07 5.62
N GLY A 120 -6.16 -2.10 6.52
CA GLY A 120 -5.24 -0.97 6.72
C GLY A 120 -5.69 0.26 5.96
N ASP A 121 -5.91 1.37 6.68
CA ASP A 121 -6.25 2.65 6.05
C ASP A 121 -5.05 3.15 5.24
N PHE A 122 -5.24 3.31 3.94
CA PHE A 122 -4.18 3.74 3.03
C PHE A 122 -3.65 5.15 3.30
N ARG A 123 -4.45 5.99 3.96
CA ARG A 123 -4.06 7.36 4.34
C ARG A 123 -3.27 7.38 5.64
N ARG A 124 -3.37 6.29 6.42
CA ARG A 124 -2.74 6.14 7.75
C ARG A 124 -2.27 4.69 7.95
N PRO A 125 -1.35 4.17 7.13
CA PRO A 125 -0.97 2.77 7.18
C PRO A 125 -0.09 2.50 8.40
N THR A 126 -0.56 1.67 9.33
CA THR A 126 0.16 1.36 10.58
C THR A 126 0.25 -0.13 10.87
N THR A 127 -0.19 -0.98 9.95
CA THR A 127 -0.36 -2.42 10.18
C THR A 127 0.69 -3.23 9.42
N ALA A 128 1.24 -4.26 10.04
CA ALA A 128 2.02 -5.26 9.31
C ALA A 128 1.12 -6.00 8.29
N GLY A 129 1.77 -6.62 7.31
CA GLY A 129 1.12 -7.51 6.36
C GLY A 129 0.64 -8.80 7.02
N SER A 130 0.18 -9.74 6.20
CA SER A 130 -0.30 -11.06 6.60
C SER A 130 0.63 -12.16 6.10
N GLY A 131 1.00 -13.04 7.01
CA GLY A 131 1.87 -14.17 6.70
C GLY A 131 1.11 -15.23 5.90
N GLY A 132 1.84 -16.08 5.17
CA GLY A 132 1.31 -17.37 4.75
C GLY A 132 1.54 -18.41 5.84
N ARG A 133 1.24 -19.68 5.52
CA ARG A 133 1.41 -20.79 6.48
C ARG A 133 2.84 -20.91 7.01
N LEU A 134 3.83 -20.70 6.14
CA LEU A 134 5.26 -20.82 6.43
C LEU A 134 6.05 -19.58 5.96
N THR A 135 5.38 -18.47 5.72
CA THR A 135 5.98 -17.23 5.20
C THR A 135 5.63 -16.06 6.11
N GLN A 136 6.63 -15.25 6.42
CA GLN A 136 6.52 -14.09 7.29
C GLN A 136 6.12 -12.84 6.50
N PRO A 137 5.20 -12.00 7.01
CA PRO A 137 4.83 -10.78 6.31
C PRO A 137 5.84 -9.65 6.47
N GLY A 138 5.69 -8.66 5.61
CA GLY A 138 6.31 -7.35 5.79
C GLY A 138 5.78 -6.65 7.06
N GLY A 139 6.67 -5.94 7.74
CA GLY A 139 6.38 -5.22 8.96
C GLY A 139 5.71 -3.85 8.76
N ALA A 140 5.66 -3.06 9.83
CA ALA A 140 5.11 -1.71 9.80
C ALA A 140 6.14 -0.66 10.21
N LEU A 141 6.49 0.24 9.29
CA LEU A 141 7.40 1.35 9.51
C LEU A 141 6.62 2.68 9.49
N ASN A 142 6.74 3.45 10.57
CA ASN A 142 6.24 4.82 10.63
C ASN A 142 7.40 5.78 10.86
N ILE A 143 7.58 6.75 9.97
CA ILE A 143 8.58 7.81 10.07
C ILE A 143 7.82 9.12 10.22
N LYS A 144 8.10 9.86 11.28
CA LYS A 144 7.52 11.18 11.54
C LYS A 144 8.61 12.17 11.88
N GLY A 145 8.69 13.27 11.13
CA GLY A 145 9.62 14.34 11.48
C GLY A 145 9.30 15.69 10.89
N ILE A 146 10.15 16.68 11.18
CA ILE A 146 10.05 18.00 10.54
C ILE A 146 10.78 17.95 9.20
N THR A 147 12.03 17.50 9.20
CA THR A 147 12.82 17.29 7.98
C THR A 147 13.21 15.83 7.85
N VAL A 148 12.76 15.19 6.77
CA VAL A 148 13.04 13.78 6.47
C VAL A 148 13.76 13.70 5.13
N THR A 149 14.95 13.12 5.13
CA THR A 149 15.72 12.82 3.92
C THR A 149 15.94 11.32 3.79
N ILE A 150 15.52 10.73 2.67
CA ILE A 150 15.62 9.29 2.40
C ILE A 150 16.36 9.10 1.07
N ALA A 151 17.66 8.88 1.15
CA ALA A 151 18.50 8.48 0.02
C ALA A 151 18.81 6.96 0.02
N GLY A 152 18.65 6.30 1.17
CA GLY A 152 18.78 4.85 1.32
C GLY A 152 17.50 4.08 1.00
N THR A 153 17.36 2.90 1.61
CA THR A 153 16.27 1.98 1.32
C THR A 153 15.40 1.68 2.52
N LEU A 154 14.08 1.74 2.34
CA LEU A 154 13.09 1.25 3.31
C LEU A 154 12.40 0.01 2.73
N ARG A 155 12.26 -1.06 3.52
CA ARG A 155 11.57 -2.28 3.09
C ARG A 155 10.58 -2.79 4.13
N ALA A 156 9.47 -3.30 3.64
CA ALA A 156 8.46 -4.05 4.38
C ALA A 156 7.89 -5.13 3.46
N ASN A 157 8.76 -5.93 2.84
CA ASN A 157 8.34 -6.95 1.87
C ASN A 157 7.84 -8.22 2.59
N GLY A 158 6.84 -8.88 1.99
CA GLY A 158 6.46 -10.23 2.37
C GLY A 158 7.51 -11.25 1.93
N GLU A 159 7.62 -12.33 2.68
CA GLU A 159 8.52 -13.44 2.37
C GLU A 159 8.01 -14.28 1.19
N ASP A 160 8.92 -14.62 0.28
CA ASP A 160 8.69 -15.62 -0.76
C ASP A 160 8.53 -17.01 -0.13
N ALA A 161 7.54 -17.76 -0.59
CA ALA A 161 7.41 -19.15 -0.21
C ALA A 161 8.54 -19.97 -0.83
N SER A 162 9.26 -20.70 0.03
CA SER A 162 10.25 -21.68 -0.43
C SER A 162 9.56 -22.94 -0.97
N TYR A 163 10.17 -23.56 -1.98
CA TYR A 163 9.70 -24.83 -2.51
C TYR A 163 9.91 -25.94 -1.47
N HIS A 164 8.83 -26.64 -1.11
CA HIS A 164 8.88 -27.87 -0.33
C HIS A 164 8.10 -28.96 -1.07
N LYS A 165 8.74 -30.12 -1.28
CA LYS A 165 8.16 -31.25 -2.04
C LYS A 165 6.80 -31.73 -1.48
N ASP A 166 6.57 -31.56 -0.18
CA ASP A 166 5.39 -32.05 0.53
C ASP A 166 4.43 -30.94 0.98
N ILE A 167 4.81 -29.66 0.80
CA ILE A 167 4.04 -28.52 1.33
C ILE A 167 3.97 -27.41 0.28
N THR A 168 2.76 -27.10 -0.16
CA THR A 168 2.47 -25.88 -0.92
C THR A 168 2.28 -24.72 0.06
N THR A 169 2.81 -23.55 -0.26
CA THR A 169 2.65 -22.35 0.58
C THR A 169 2.55 -21.11 -0.30
N GLY A 170 1.59 -20.24 0.03
CA GLY A 170 1.49 -18.94 -0.61
C GLY A 170 2.51 -17.95 -0.05
N GLY A 171 2.91 -16.99 -0.87
CA GLY A 171 3.77 -15.90 -0.42
C GLY A 171 3.06 -15.00 0.59
N ALA A 172 3.82 -14.38 1.49
CA ALA A 172 3.25 -13.44 2.46
C ALA A 172 3.00 -12.07 1.82
N SER A 173 2.09 -11.26 2.37
CA SER A 173 1.87 -9.90 1.86
C SER A 173 2.95 -8.91 2.33
N GLY A 174 3.10 -7.86 1.54
CA GLY A 174 3.82 -6.65 1.95
C GLY A 174 3.16 -5.99 3.16
N GLY A 175 3.94 -5.19 3.89
CA GLY A 175 3.50 -4.47 5.08
C GLY A 175 3.20 -2.99 4.82
N SER A 176 3.36 -2.17 5.85
CA SER A 176 3.09 -0.72 5.78
C SER A 176 4.37 0.10 5.92
N ILE A 177 4.53 1.12 5.08
CA ILE A 177 5.54 2.16 5.23
C ILE A 177 4.86 3.52 5.18
N ALA A 178 4.94 4.29 6.25
CA ALA A 178 4.31 5.59 6.40
C ALA A 178 5.39 6.65 6.66
N VAL A 179 5.46 7.70 5.84
CA VAL A 179 6.39 8.82 6.03
C VAL A 179 5.61 10.11 6.10
N THR A 180 5.62 10.74 7.28
CA THR A 180 5.02 12.05 7.53
C THR A 180 6.10 13.07 7.84
N ALA A 181 6.16 14.16 7.06
CA ALA A 181 7.17 15.20 7.24
C ALA A 181 6.61 16.61 7.02
N ASP A 182 7.28 17.64 7.53
CA ASP A 182 7.04 18.99 7.01
C ASP A 182 7.78 19.18 5.67
N VAL A 183 9.06 18.79 5.63
CA VAL A 183 9.90 18.77 4.44
C VAL A 183 10.36 17.34 4.17
N LEU A 184 10.03 16.80 2.99
CA LEU A 184 10.44 15.47 2.55
C LEU A 184 11.35 15.57 1.32
N GLU A 185 12.54 14.99 1.39
CA GLU A 185 13.42 14.77 0.24
C GLU A 185 13.71 13.28 0.12
N MET A 186 13.00 12.59 -0.77
CA MET A 186 13.17 11.15 -0.98
C MET A 186 13.73 10.89 -2.38
N SER A 187 14.96 10.40 -2.46
CA SER A 187 15.63 10.00 -3.70
C SER A 187 15.98 8.50 -3.73
N GLY A 188 15.85 7.83 -2.59
CA GLY A 188 16.13 6.41 -2.42
C GLY A 188 15.01 5.49 -2.91
N SER A 189 14.85 4.34 -2.26
CA SER A 189 13.82 3.37 -2.65
C SER A 189 13.00 2.86 -1.48
N VAL A 190 11.71 2.65 -1.71
CA VAL A 190 10.74 2.17 -0.72
C VAL A 190 10.00 0.97 -1.31
N HIS A 191 10.02 -0.16 -0.60
CA HIS A 191 9.45 -1.42 -1.07
C HIS A 191 8.51 -2.00 -0.02
N ALA A 192 7.29 -2.33 -0.43
CA ALA A 192 6.31 -3.07 0.37
C ALA A 192 5.63 -4.13 -0.51
N THR A 193 6.43 -5.00 -1.13
CA THR A 193 5.94 -5.98 -2.11
C THR A 193 5.43 -7.25 -1.45
N GLY A 194 4.51 -7.94 -2.10
CA GLY A 194 4.13 -9.31 -1.76
C GLY A 194 5.24 -10.31 -2.15
N GLY A 195 5.32 -11.41 -1.41
CA GLY A 195 6.20 -12.53 -1.72
C GLY A 195 5.56 -13.50 -2.72
N SER A 196 6.39 -14.24 -3.44
CA SER A 196 5.98 -15.23 -4.43
C SER A 196 5.45 -16.51 -3.77
N GLY A 197 4.43 -17.13 -4.37
CA GLY A 197 3.93 -18.45 -3.97
C GLY A 197 4.81 -19.60 -4.47
N SER A 198 4.82 -20.73 -3.77
CA SER A 198 5.57 -21.93 -4.17
C SER A 198 4.66 -23.02 -4.73
N SER A 199 5.12 -23.75 -5.76
CA SER A 199 4.37 -24.83 -6.41
C SER A 199 2.99 -24.37 -6.90
N TYR A 200 1.92 -24.71 -6.18
CA TYR A 200 0.54 -24.33 -6.46
C TYR A 200 0.04 -23.17 -5.58
N GLY A 201 0.93 -22.57 -4.79
CA GLY A 201 0.65 -21.47 -3.86
C GLY A 201 0.40 -20.16 -4.58
N GLY A 202 -0.47 -19.33 -4.01
CA GLY A 202 -0.75 -17.99 -4.52
C GLY A 202 0.35 -17.00 -4.13
N GLY A 203 0.56 -15.98 -4.95
CA GLY A 203 1.42 -14.85 -4.60
C GLY A 203 0.78 -13.97 -3.53
N GLY A 204 1.57 -13.43 -2.60
CA GLY A 204 1.10 -12.50 -1.59
C GLY A 204 0.69 -11.16 -2.19
N GLY A 205 -0.30 -10.49 -1.59
CA GLY A 205 -0.69 -9.15 -2.01
C GLY A 205 0.36 -8.10 -1.65
N GLY A 206 0.41 -7.01 -2.42
CA GLY A 206 1.25 -5.85 -2.10
C GLY A 206 0.75 -5.09 -0.86
N GLY A 207 1.66 -4.32 -0.26
CA GLY A 207 1.45 -3.56 0.97
C GLY A 207 1.00 -2.12 0.77
N LEU A 208 1.13 -1.30 1.81
CA LEU A 208 0.77 0.12 1.82
C LEU A 208 2.01 0.99 1.94
N VAL A 209 2.17 1.96 1.06
CA VAL A 209 3.17 3.01 1.17
C VAL A 209 2.48 4.37 1.19
N MET A 210 2.79 5.21 2.18
CA MET A 210 2.24 6.55 2.30
C MET A 210 3.34 7.60 2.49
N PHE A 211 3.26 8.68 1.71
CA PHE A 211 4.04 9.89 1.89
C PHE A 211 3.12 11.08 2.14
N LYS A 212 3.23 11.73 3.29
CA LYS A 212 2.48 12.95 3.62
C LYS A 212 3.43 14.06 4.01
N TYR A 213 3.48 15.13 3.22
CA TYR A 213 4.43 16.20 3.47
C TYR A 213 3.96 17.58 3.01
N LYS A 214 4.50 18.66 3.60
CA LYS A 214 4.10 20.03 3.23
C LYS A 214 4.82 20.52 1.98
N THR A 215 6.13 20.31 1.91
CA THR A 215 7.01 20.74 0.82
C THR A 215 8.10 19.70 0.54
N GLY A 216 8.69 19.74 -0.65
CA GLY A 216 9.72 18.79 -1.10
C GLY A 216 9.17 17.79 -2.13
N GLY A 217 9.72 16.58 -2.18
CA GLY A 217 9.37 15.60 -3.19
C GLY A 217 9.77 14.14 -2.94
N VAL A 218 9.10 13.27 -3.68
CA VAL A 218 9.43 11.86 -3.86
C VAL A 218 9.97 11.71 -5.28
N TYR A 219 11.30 11.66 -5.40
CA TYR A 219 12.05 11.59 -6.66
C TYR A 219 12.59 10.18 -6.95
N GLY A 220 12.59 9.32 -5.93
CA GLY A 220 12.99 7.91 -6.02
C GLY A 220 11.83 6.98 -6.38
N GLN A 221 11.99 5.70 -6.03
CA GLN A 221 11.01 4.65 -6.34
C GLN A 221 10.21 4.23 -5.11
N ALA A 222 8.90 4.06 -5.27
CA ALA A 222 8.01 3.43 -4.31
C ALA A 222 7.27 2.28 -4.99
N ILE A 223 7.49 1.05 -4.53
CA ILE A 223 7.00 -0.17 -5.15
C ILE A 223 6.19 -0.95 -4.13
N ALA A 224 4.95 -1.28 -4.47
CA ALA A 224 4.03 -2.06 -3.64
C ALA A 224 3.37 -3.16 -4.48
N GLU A 225 4.12 -3.83 -5.35
CA GLU A 225 3.57 -4.87 -6.24
C GLU A 225 3.15 -6.14 -5.50
N GLY A 226 2.26 -6.91 -6.13
CA GLY A 226 1.90 -8.24 -5.66
C GLY A 226 2.97 -9.27 -6.01
N GLY A 227 3.01 -10.35 -5.25
CA GLY A 227 3.94 -11.47 -5.48
C GLY A 227 3.48 -12.37 -6.61
N SER A 228 4.44 -13.04 -7.24
CA SER A 228 4.20 -13.97 -8.34
C SER A 228 3.62 -15.31 -7.90
N ALA A 229 3.05 -16.06 -8.84
CA ALA A 229 2.72 -17.47 -8.68
C ALA A 229 3.05 -18.24 -9.96
N THR A 230 3.25 -19.56 -9.86
CA THR A 230 3.48 -20.43 -11.03
C THR A 230 2.36 -20.34 -12.06
N ASP A 231 1.12 -20.21 -11.57
CA ASP A 231 -0.07 -19.95 -12.37
C ASP A 231 -0.40 -18.45 -12.26
N PRO A 232 -0.32 -17.67 -13.36
CA PRO A 232 -0.55 -16.23 -13.32
C PRO A 232 -1.93 -15.83 -12.79
N THR A 233 -2.93 -16.70 -12.87
CA THR A 233 -4.27 -16.46 -12.29
C THR A 233 -4.26 -16.40 -10.76
N LYS A 234 -3.14 -16.81 -10.14
CA LYS A 234 -2.92 -16.87 -8.68
C LYS A 234 -1.86 -15.87 -8.22
N THR A 235 -1.47 -14.93 -9.08
CA THR A 235 -0.61 -13.81 -8.70
C THR A 235 -1.35 -12.92 -7.69
N GLY A 236 -0.67 -12.40 -6.67
CA GLY A 236 -1.27 -11.43 -5.76
C GLY A 236 -1.53 -10.09 -6.44
N ALA A 237 -2.54 -9.35 -5.98
CA ALA A 237 -2.77 -7.99 -6.42
C ALA A 237 -1.68 -7.04 -5.91
N ALA A 238 -1.46 -5.96 -6.64
CA ALA A 238 -0.69 -4.85 -6.14
C ALA A 238 -1.32 -4.28 -4.86
N GLY A 239 -0.48 -3.68 -4.06
CA GLY A 239 -0.84 -2.79 -2.99
C GLY A 239 -0.95 -1.37 -3.52
N LEU A 240 -0.56 -0.41 -2.68
CA LEU A 240 -0.91 0.99 -2.90
C LEU A 240 0.22 1.93 -2.50
N VAL A 241 0.46 2.94 -3.33
CA VAL A 241 1.26 4.11 -2.95
C VAL A 241 0.35 5.33 -2.90
N TYR A 242 0.27 5.97 -1.73
CA TYR A 242 -0.50 7.18 -1.50
C TYR A 242 0.43 8.36 -1.18
N GLN A 243 0.14 9.52 -1.76
CA GLN A 243 0.91 10.73 -1.58
C GLN A 243 -0.01 11.92 -1.29
N GLU A 244 0.24 12.64 -0.22
CA GLU A 244 -0.45 13.88 0.14
C GLU A 244 0.58 15.00 0.27
N VAL A 245 0.49 16.02 -0.59
CA VAL A 245 1.42 17.15 -0.62
C VAL A 245 0.69 18.45 -0.29
N GLY A 246 1.25 19.24 0.63
CA GLY A 246 0.67 20.50 1.08
C GLY A 246 -0.08 20.36 2.40
N GLN A 247 -1.01 21.29 2.68
CA GLN A 247 -1.76 21.34 3.93
C GLN A 247 -3.20 21.81 3.73
N GLY A 248 -4.09 21.30 4.58
CA GLY A 248 -5.49 21.71 4.61
C GLY A 248 -6.20 21.51 3.27
N TYR A 249 -6.98 22.50 2.86
CA TYR A 249 -7.77 22.44 1.61
C TYR A 249 -6.93 22.54 0.34
N GLN A 250 -5.65 22.90 0.43
CA GLN A 250 -4.71 22.98 -0.70
C GLN A 250 -3.89 21.70 -0.85
N ALA A 251 -4.14 20.67 -0.02
CA ALA A 251 -3.42 19.42 -0.11
C ALA A 251 -3.80 18.68 -1.40
N TYR A 252 -2.79 18.25 -2.16
CA TYR A 252 -2.92 17.45 -3.36
C TYR A 252 -2.71 15.97 -3.04
N ARG A 253 -3.67 15.12 -3.40
CA ARG A 253 -3.73 13.69 -3.04
C ARG A 253 -3.58 12.81 -4.27
N LYS A 254 -2.45 12.11 -4.39
CA LYS A 254 -2.20 11.15 -5.46
C LYS A 254 -2.26 9.72 -4.95
N LEU A 255 -2.91 8.86 -5.71
CA LEU A 255 -2.98 7.43 -5.49
C LEU A 255 -2.35 6.73 -6.69
N MET A 256 -1.46 5.79 -6.45
CA MET A 256 -0.80 5.00 -7.49
C MET A 256 -0.96 3.51 -7.19
N VAL A 257 -1.46 2.76 -8.17
CA VAL A 257 -1.48 1.30 -8.18
C VAL A 257 -0.74 0.83 -9.41
N SER A 258 0.39 0.17 -9.18
CA SER A 258 1.25 -0.33 -10.24
C SER A 258 1.48 -1.81 -10.02
N GLN A 259 1.37 -2.57 -11.10
CA GLN A 259 1.55 -4.01 -11.09
C GLN A 259 2.38 -4.41 -12.32
N SER A 260 3.32 -5.33 -12.15
CA SER A 260 4.10 -5.87 -13.28
C SER A 260 3.55 -7.20 -13.81
N LEU A 261 2.74 -7.88 -13.00
CA LEU A 261 2.17 -9.19 -13.27
C LEU A 261 0.64 -9.15 -13.38
N THR A 262 0.08 -9.66 -14.46
CA THR A 262 -1.38 -9.75 -14.61
C THR A 262 -1.99 -10.61 -13.50
N THR A 263 -3.08 -10.15 -12.91
CA THR A 263 -3.79 -10.87 -11.85
C THR A 263 -5.29 -10.62 -11.92
N PRO A 264 -6.14 -11.60 -11.58
CA PRO A 264 -7.57 -11.37 -11.35
C PRO A 264 -7.87 -10.84 -9.94
N GLN A 265 -6.86 -10.73 -9.06
CA GLN A 265 -7.02 -10.27 -7.68
C GLN A 265 -7.13 -8.74 -7.62
N VAL A 266 -7.85 -8.24 -6.62
CA VAL A 266 -8.19 -6.82 -6.51
C VAL A 266 -7.32 -6.10 -5.49
N THR A 267 -6.90 -4.88 -5.84
CA THR A 267 -6.36 -3.91 -4.88
C THR A 267 -7.51 -3.23 -4.17
N ARG A 268 -7.62 -3.40 -2.85
CA ARG A 268 -8.78 -2.95 -2.07
C ARG A 268 -8.41 -1.79 -1.16
N LEU A 269 -9.10 -0.66 -1.32
CA LEU A 269 -8.94 0.48 -0.44
C LEU A 269 -9.87 0.39 0.76
N VAL A 270 -9.27 0.50 1.93
CA VAL A 270 -9.98 0.51 3.20
C VAL A 270 -10.14 1.96 3.66
N VAL A 271 -11.40 2.36 3.83
CA VAL A 271 -11.80 3.60 4.49
C VAL A 271 -12.54 3.20 5.77
N PRO A 272 -12.27 3.80 6.94
CA PRO A 272 -12.99 3.54 8.18
C PRO A 272 -14.52 3.74 8.07
N ASN A 273 -15.31 2.96 8.81
CA ASN A 273 -16.78 2.98 8.67
C ASN A 273 -17.45 4.27 9.15
N ASP A 274 -16.76 5.04 10.00
CA ASP A 274 -17.15 6.38 10.47
C ASP A 274 -16.86 7.48 9.45
N GLU A 275 -16.14 7.17 8.36
CA GLU A 275 -15.95 8.06 7.23
C GLU A 275 -16.85 7.67 6.05
N VAL A 276 -17.60 8.66 5.55
CA VAL A 276 -18.57 8.50 4.45
C VAL A 276 -18.16 9.25 3.18
N LEU A 277 -17.04 9.96 3.23
CA LEU A 277 -16.49 10.71 2.10
C LEU A 277 -14.97 10.54 2.07
N THR A 278 -14.43 10.27 0.89
CA THR A 278 -12.99 10.32 0.63
C THR A 278 -12.71 10.96 -0.72
N ASP A 279 -11.68 11.80 -0.78
CA ASP A 279 -11.28 12.55 -1.96
C ASP A 279 -9.84 12.16 -2.37
N VAL A 280 -9.63 11.93 -3.67
CA VAL A 280 -8.32 11.70 -4.27
C VAL A 280 -8.21 12.56 -5.54
N ASP A 281 -7.22 13.43 -5.57
CA ASP A 281 -7.00 14.40 -6.63
C ASP A 281 -6.54 13.75 -7.94
N GLN A 282 -5.66 12.74 -7.84
CA GLN A 282 -5.19 11.99 -8.99
C GLN A 282 -5.06 10.50 -8.66
N VAL A 283 -5.60 9.66 -9.53
CA VAL A 283 -5.45 8.20 -9.53
C VAL A 283 -4.60 7.81 -10.73
N HIS A 284 -3.55 7.02 -10.50
CA HIS A 284 -2.67 6.49 -11.53
C HIS A 284 -2.63 4.96 -11.44
N LEU A 285 -3.03 4.30 -12.52
CA LEU A 285 -3.07 2.86 -12.67
C LEU A 285 -2.06 2.45 -13.75
N SER A 286 -1.29 1.39 -13.52
CA SER A 286 -0.34 0.90 -14.53
C SER A 286 -0.10 -0.61 -14.41
N GLY A 287 -0.14 -1.30 -15.54
CA GLY A 287 0.09 -2.74 -15.66
C GLY A 287 -1.10 -3.58 -15.26
N ALA A 288 -2.28 -3.24 -15.79
CA ALA A 288 -3.52 -3.98 -15.60
C ALA A 288 -3.99 -4.21 -14.14
N PRO A 289 -3.87 -3.26 -13.20
CA PRO A 289 -4.41 -3.44 -11.87
C PRO A 289 -5.94 -3.37 -11.87
N ILE A 290 -6.57 -4.09 -10.93
CA ILE A 290 -7.98 -3.92 -10.59
C ILE A 290 -8.05 -3.16 -9.26
N LEU A 291 -8.65 -1.98 -9.28
CA LEU A 291 -8.80 -1.10 -8.11
C LEU A 291 -10.25 -1.07 -7.65
N ALA A 292 -10.51 -1.35 -6.37
CA ALA A 292 -11.82 -1.17 -5.75
C ALA A 292 -11.72 -0.65 -4.32
N PHE A 293 -12.79 -0.06 -3.81
CA PHE A 293 -12.95 0.12 -2.35
C PHE A 293 -13.57 -1.14 -1.74
N ILE A 294 -13.37 -1.33 -0.44
CA ILE A 294 -14.13 -2.36 0.30
C ILE A 294 -15.64 -2.06 0.17
N PRO A 295 -16.48 -3.05 -0.24
CA PRO A 295 -17.92 -2.88 -0.31
C PRO A 295 -18.50 -2.47 1.04
N ARG A 296 -19.57 -1.67 1.05
CA ARG A 296 -20.30 -1.27 2.26
C ARG A 296 -21.68 -1.90 2.29
N GLN A 297 -22.04 -2.51 3.41
CA GLN A 297 -23.36 -3.10 3.66
C GLN A 297 -23.83 -2.72 5.07
N ASP A 298 -25.16 -2.64 5.27
CA ASP A 298 -25.80 -2.33 6.56
C ASP A 298 -25.20 -3.20 7.69
N PRO A 299 -24.71 -2.62 8.81
CA PRO A 299 -24.88 -1.22 9.26
C PRO A 299 -23.81 -0.22 8.84
N ALA A 300 -22.85 -0.61 8.00
CA ALA A 300 -21.87 0.36 7.50
C ALA A 300 -22.54 1.34 6.52
N PRO A 301 -22.39 2.66 6.73
CA PRO A 301 -22.94 3.66 5.81
C PRO A 301 -22.24 3.58 4.45
N SER A 302 -22.98 3.97 3.40
CA SER A 302 -22.43 4.06 2.06
C SER A 302 -21.26 5.05 2.00
N LEU A 303 -20.25 4.70 1.19
CA LEU A 303 -19.06 5.53 0.99
C LEU A 303 -19.21 6.33 -0.29
N THR A 304 -19.06 7.65 -0.21
CA THR A 304 -18.86 8.52 -1.37
C THR A 304 -17.37 8.69 -1.62
N VAL A 305 -16.94 8.39 -2.84
CA VAL A 305 -15.56 8.55 -3.30
C VAL A 305 -15.56 9.60 -4.39
N ARG A 306 -14.60 10.52 -4.34
CA ARG A 306 -14.38 11.50 -5.39
C ARG A 306 -12.97 11.36 -5.94
N PHE A 307 -12.90 10.97 -7.19
CA PHE A 307 -11.67 11.02 -7.97
C PHE A 307 -11.66 12.31 -8.79
N GLY A 308 -10.54 13.03 -8.73
CA GLY A 308 -10.21 14.10 -9.66
C GLY A 308 -9.89 13.48 -11.01
N MET A 309 -8.61 13.41 -11.37
CA MET A 309 -8.16 12.78 -12.60
C MET A 309 -7.86 11.29 -12.40
N VAL A 310 -8.39 10.43 -13.27
CA VAL A 310 -8.01 9.01 -13.35
C VAL A 310 -7.17 8.79 -14.60
N THR A 311 -5.97 8.25 -14.42
CA THR A 311 -5.06 7.87 -15.52
C THR A 311 -4.77 6.38 -15.39
N GLY A 312 -4.83 5.66 -16.49
CA GLY A 312 -4.55 4.23 -16.53
C GLY A 312 -4.18 3.76 -17.92
N ASP A 313 -4.04 2.44 -18.05
CA ASP A 313 -3.90 1.76 -19.34
C ASP A 313 -5.18 0.96 -19.68
N THR A 314 -5.28 0.52 -20.92
CA THR A 314 -6.46 -0.19 -21.45
C THR A 314 -6.79 -1.49 -20.72
N GLN A 315 -5.84 -2.03 -19.94
CA GLN A 315 -6.06 -3.25 -19.16
C GLN A 315 -6.37 -2.97 -17.68
N SER A 316 -6.27 -1.72 -17.24
CA SER A 316 -6.59 -1.31 -15.87
C SER A 316 -8.09 -1.18 -15.67
N THR A 317 -8.57 -1.59 -14.49
CA THR A 317 -9.98 -1.57 -14.14
C THR A 317 -10.22 -0.82 -12.83
N VAL A 318 -11.19 0.10 -12.83
CA VAL A 318 -11.77 0.68 -11.63
C VAL A 318 -13.13 0.02 -11.37
N GLN A 319 -13.20 -0.75 -10.29
CA GLN A 319 -14.40 -1.44 -9.86
C GLN A 319 -15.12 -0.67 -8.74
N VAL A 320 -16.43 -0.45 -8.94
CA VAL A 320 -17.33 0.24 -8.01
C VAL A 320 -18.29 -0.78 -7.42
N ASP A 321 -18.00 -1.19 -6.19
CA ASP A 321 -18.75 -2.22 -5.49
C ASP A 321 -19.97 -1.70 -4.73
N SER A 322 -20.79 -2.64 -4.23
CA SER A 322 -21.99 -2.35 -3.44
C SER A 322 -21.73 -1.38 -2.29
N GLY A 323 -22.61 -0.39 -2.14
CA GLY A 323 -22.50 0.63 -1.09
C GLY A 323 -21.40 1.68 -1.32
N VAL A 324 -20.74 1.66 -2.47
CA VAL A 324 -19.78 2.69 -2.90
C VAL A 324 -20.41 3.54 -4.01
N ARG A 325 -20.32 4.87 -3.86
CA ARG A 325 -20.65 5.84 -4.89
C ARG A 325 -19.37 6.54 -5.34
N LEU A 326 -18.97 6.35 -6.60
CA LEU A 326 -17.77 6.96 -7.17
C LEU A 326 -18.14 8.13 -8.09
N SER A 327 -17.66 9.33 -7.79
CA SER A 327 -17.66 10.47 -8.71
C SER A 327 -16.27 10.63 -9.35
N VAL A 328 -16.21 10.85 -10.67
CA VAL A 328 -14.96 11.06 -11.43
C VAL A 328 -14.92 12.50 -11.99
N LEU A 329 -13.72 13.06 -12.22
CA LEU A 329 -13.49 14.44 -12.66
C LEU A 329 -14.05 15.51 -11.71
N THR A 330 -13.87 15.28 -10.41
CA THR A 330 -14.41 16.18 -9.37
C THR A 330 -13.53 17.40 -9.04
N GLN A 331 -12.34 17.52 -9.64
CA GLN A 331 -11.42 18.63 -9.36
C GLN A 331 -11.88 19.94 -10.00
N SER A 332 -11.99 20.98 -9.18
CA SER A 332 -12.43 22.33 -9.58
C SER A 332 -11.52 23.03 -10.60
N SER A 333 -10.26 22.60 -10.73
CA SER A 333 -9.28 23.13 -11.68
C SER A 333 -9.37 22.51 -13.07
N ILE A 334 -9.99 21.34 -13.21
CA ILE A 334 -10.26 20.71 -14.50
C ILE A 334 -11.69 21.09 -14.88
N ARG A 335 -11.86 22.19 -15.61
CA ARG A 335 -13.13 22.56 -16.26
C ARG A 335 -13.36 21.70 -17.51
N SER A 336 -13.23 20.39 -17.38
CA SER A 336 -13.61 19.48 -18.45
C SER A 336 -14.93 18.85 -18.05
N ASP A 337 -15.99 19.22 -18.78
CA ASP A 337 -17.26 18.50 -18.71
C ASP A 337 -17.19 17.15 -19.44
N THR A 338 -16.03 16.82 -20.01
CA THR A 338 -15.74 15.58 -20.74
C THR A 338 -14.76 14.70 -19.95
N ALA A 339 -15.17 13.49 -19.61
CA ALA A 339 -14.27 12.42 -19.16
C ALA A 339 -13.85 11.53 -20.32
N VAL A 340 -12.55 11.25 -20.42
CA VAL A 340 -12.00 10.29 -21.38
C VAL A 340 -11.51 9.08 -20.62
N PHE A 341 -12.08 7.91 -20.89
CA PHE A 341 -11.70 6.67 -20.22
C PHE A 341 -10.50 6.05 -20.91
N ASN A 342 -9.41 5.93 -20.16
CA ASN A 342 -8.23 5.15 -20.53
C ASN A 342 -8.11 3.87 -19.69
N SER A 343 -9.17 3.54 -18.93
CA SER A 343 -9.31 2.39 -18.05
C SER A 343 -10.74 1.88 -18.16
N THR A 344 -10.96 0.59 -17.92
CA THR A 344 -12.29 0.02 -17.79
C THR A 344 -12.92 0.42 -16.46
N PHE A 345 -14.20 0.80 -16.46
CA PHE A 345 -14.99 1.01 -15.26
C PHE A 345 -16.04 -0.09 -15.14
N PHE A 346 -15.99 -0.86 -14.06
CA PHE A 346 -16.95 -1.91 -13.76
C PHE A 346 -17.79 -1.51 -12.55
N VAL A 347 -19.11 -1.34 -12.72
CA VAL A 347 -20.02 -0.93 -11.66
C VAL A 347 -20.87 -2.13 -11.27
N ALA A 348 -20.58 -2.73 -10.12
CA ALA A 348 -21.29 -3.89 -9.62
C ALA A 348 -22.69 -3.52 -9.09
N THR A 349 -23.55 -4.52 -8.92
CA THR A 349 -24.88 -4.35 -8.29
C THR A 349 -24.76 -3.67 -6.93
N GLY A 350 -25.54 -2.61 -6.73
CA GLY A 350 -25.52 -1.79 -5.50
C GLY A 350 -24.42 -0.72 -5.45
N GLY A 351 -23.47 -0.73 -6.39
CA GLY A 351 -22.53 0.36 -6.63
C GLY A 351 -23.17 1.46 -7.48
N VAL A 352 -22.66 2.68 -7.37
CA VAL A 352 -23.12 3.82 -8.19
C VAL A 352 -21.94 4.60 -8.73
N ILE A 353 -21.93 4.91 -10.03
CA ILE A 353 -20.96 5.81 -10.64
C ILE A 353 -21.63 7.14 -11.03
N ASP A 354 -20.96 8.25 -10.74
CA ASP A 354 -21.36 9.61 -11.06
C ASP A 354 -20.31 10.23 -11.99
N LEU A 355 -20.66 10.31 -13.27
CA LEU A 355 -19.77 10.79 -14.32
C LEU A 355 -20.14 12.25 -14.68
N PRO A 356 -19.22 13.00 -15.31
CA PRO A 356 -19.54 14.33 -15.82
C PRO A 356 -20.57 14.27 -16.97
N GLU A 357 -20.97 15.44 -17.47
CA GLU A 357 -22.05 15.56 -18.46
C GLU A 357 -21.75 14.79 -19.76
N MET A 358 -20.48 14.80 -20.21
CA MET A 358 -20.01 14.07 -21.38
C MET A 358 -18.96 13.02 -21.00
N VAL A 359 -19.08 11.82 -21.58
CA VAL A 359 -18.12 10.72 -21.40
C VAL A 359 -17.68 10.18 -22.76
N ILE A 360 -16.40 9.92 -22.93
CA ILE A 360 -15.82 9.25 -24.10
C ILE A 360 -15.20 7.94 -23.62
N VAL A 361 -15.77 6.82 -24.06
CA VAL A 361 -15.21 5.47 -23.88
C VAL A 361 -14.35 5.16 -25.10
N LYS A 362 -13.04 5.01 -24.88
CA LYS A 362 -12.08 4.74 -25.97
C LYS A 362 -11.97 3.25 -26.26
N LYS A 363 -11.40 2.96 -27.44
CA LYS A 363 -11.02 1.61 -27.86
C LYS A 363 -10.26 0.87 -26.75
N ASP A 364 -10.52 -0.42 -26.64
CA ASP A 364 -9.91 -1.33 -25.66
C ASP A 364 -10.23 -0.99 -24.19
N THR A 365 -11.21 -0.12 -23.94
CA THR A 365 -11.77 0.15 -22.60
C THR A 365 -13.28 -0.07 -22.59
N ALA A 366 -13.86 -0.30 -21.41
CA ALA A 366 -15.30 -0.48 -21.26
C ALA A 366 -15.89 0.31 -20.08
N LEU A 367 -17.19 0.59 -20.17
CA LEU A 367 -18.02 0.96 -19.02
C LEU A 367 -19.09 -0.12 -18.84
N GLU A 368 -18.88 -0.99 -17.86
CA GLU A 368 -19.75 -2.13 -17.56
C GLU A 368 -20.68 -1.79 -16.39
N LEU A 369 -22.00 -1.81 -16.61
CA LEU A 369 -22.99 -1.34 -15.65
C LEU A 369 -23.94 -2.48 -15.21
N CYS A 370 -23.67 -3.04 -14.04
CA CYS A 370 -24.61 -3.87 -13.27
C CYS A 370 -25.31 -3.07 -12.16
N GLY A 371 -24.70 -1.95 -11.74
CA GLY A 371 -25.23 -1.01 -10.74
C GLY A 371 -25.82 0.27 -11.34
N GLY A 372 -25.81 1.34 -10.55
CA GLY A 372 -26.40 2.63 -10.94
C GLY A 372 -25.43 3.54 -11.69
N LEU A 373 -25.91 4.19 -12.75
CA LEU A 373 -25.30 5.37 -13.35
C LEU A 373 -26.09 6.61 -12.91
N SER A 374 -25.42 7.66 -12.46
CA SER A 374 -26.09 8.91 -12.06
C SER A 374 -26.75 9.60 -13.27
N SER A 375 -27.79 10.38 -13.02
CA SER A 375 -28.50 11.15 -14.07
C SER A 375 -27.76 12.41 -14.52
N ARG A 376 -26.53 12.66 -14.02
CA ARG A 376 -25.70 13.80 -14.44
C ARG A 376 -25.13 13.57 -15.85
N THR A 377 -24.80 12.33 -16.20
CA THR A 377 -24.32 11.97 -17.52
C THR A 377 -25.44 12.15 -18.54
N ARG A 378 -25.24 13.05 -19.52
CA ARG A 378 -26.23 13.33 -20.57
C ARG A 378 -25.79 12.80 -21.92
N ASP A 379 -24.49 12.87 -22.20
CA ASP A 379 -23.91 12.52 -23.48
C ASP A 379 -22.81 11.45 -23.29
N MET A 380 -22.78 10.46 -24.18
CA MET A 380 -21.77 9.39 -24.16
C MET A 380 -21.38 8.98 -25.58
N ASP A 381 -20.08 9.11 -25.88
CA ASP A 381 -19.48 8.66 -27.13
C ASP A 381 -18.69 7.37 -26.88
N ILE A 382 -18.85 6.39 -27.77
CA ILE A 382 -18.10 5.13 -27.78
C ILE A 382 -17.25 5.11 -29.06
N GLN A 383 -15.93 5.06 -28.92
CA GLN A 383 -14.98 5.21 -30.02
C GLN A 383 -14.16 3.94 -30.23
N GLU A 384 -14.23 3.35 -31.43
CA GLU A 384 -13.46 2.14 -31.81
C GLU A 384 -12.19 2.46 -32.61
N GLY A 385 -12.02 3.71 -33.09
CA GLY A 385 -10.90 4.13 -33.93
C GLY A 385 -10.35 5.51 -33.55
N ASP A 386 -9.09 5.77 -33.90
CA ASP A 386 -8.46 7.08 -33.76
C ASP A 386 -8.95 8.00 -34.88
N LEU A 387 -9.58 9.12 -34.54
CA LEU A 387 -9.93 10.17 -35.52
C LEU A 387 -8.70 10.99 -35.92
#